data_AF-A0AA95MLC0-F1
#
_entry.id   AF-A0AA95MLC0-F1
#
_cell.length_a   1.000
_cell.length_b   1.000
_cell.length_c   1.000
_cell.angle_alpha   90.00
_cell.angle_beta   90.00
_cell.angle_gamma   90.00
#
_symmetry.space_group_name_H-M   'P 1'
#
loop_
_entity.id
_entity.type
_entity.pdbx_description
1 polymer ?
#
loop_
_entity_poly.entity_id
_entity_poly.type
_entity_poly.pdbx_seq_one_letter_code
_entity_poly.pdbx_strand_id
1 'polypeptide(L)'
;MEIACEWCSGINVNHTTDSVFWELPDGSRAIEISATPTYCCRDCEMIYQSKPIIKEIENHLYLIDCKQIGKVISFEELMKIPRLLKKNYFDFSS
;
A
#
# COMPACT_ATOMS: atom_id res chain seq x y z
N MET A 1 2.48 22.54 -2.35
CA MET A 1 2.37 21.93 -1.02
C MET A 1 3.65 21.18 -0.78
N GLU A 2 4.46 21.65 0.16
CA GLU A 2 5.69 20.98 0.58
C GLU A 2 5.29 19.83 1.51
N ILE A 3 5.66 18.59 1.14
CA ILE A 3 5.46 17.43 2.01
C ILE A 3 6.63 17.40 2.97
N ALA A 4 6.36 17.76 4.23
CA ALA A 4 7.33 17.61 5.30
C ALA A 4 7.40 16.14 5.74
N CYS A 5 8.60 15.67 6.06
CA CYS A 5 8.83 14.32 6.57
C CYS A 5 8.14 14.16 7.92
N GLU A 6 7.35 13.09 8.08
CA GLU A 6 6.69 12.79 9.36
C GLU A 6 7.68 12.39 10.47
N TRP A 7 8.94 12.09 10.13
CA TRP A 7 9.98 11.66 11.08
C TRP A 7 10.90 12.78 11.53
N CYS A 8 11.47 13.54 10.60
CA CYS A 8 12.43 14.61 10.92
C CYS A 8 11.89 16.03 10.66
N SER A 9 10.64 16.18 10.20
CA SER A 9 10.08 17.45 9.72
C SER A 9 10.84 18.11 8.55
N GLY A 10 11.76 17.38 7.91
CA GLY A 10 12.52 17.85 6.75
C GLY A 10 11.63 18.03 5.52
N ILE A 11 11.86 19.08 4.75
CA ILE A 11 11.11 19.41 3.51
C ILE A 11 11.55 18.57 2.30
N ASN A 12 12.67 17.85 2.40
CA ASN A 12 13.31 17.17 1.27
C ASN A 12 12.79 15.73 1.10
N VAL A 13 11.46 15.57 1.01
CA VAL A 13 10.81 14.28 0.79
C VAL A 13 10.56 14.07 -0.70
N ASN A 14 11.15 13.03 -1.26
CA ASN A 14 10.90 12.60 -2.63
C ASN A 14 9.86 11.48 -2.66
N HIS A 15 8.98 11.53 -3.66
CA HIS A 15 8.11 10.42 -3.97
C HIS A 15 8.84 9.46 -4.91
N THR A 16 9.04 8.23 -4.46
CA THR A 16 9.64 7.14 -5.21
C THR A 16 8.67 5.97 -5.26
N THR A 17 8.98 4.96 -6.06
CA THR A 17 8.33 3.67 -5.99
C THR A 17 9.32 2.65 -5.45
N ASP A 18 8.84 1.79 -4.56
CA ASP A 18 9.67 0.75 -3.95
C ASP A 18 8.90 -0.58 -3.85
N SER A 19 9.63 -1.66 -3.61
CA SER A 19 9.05 -3.00 -3.51
C SER A 19 8.90 -3.38 -2.05
N VAL A 20 7.65 -3.47 -1.58
CA VAL A 20 7.33 -3.71 -0.17
C VAL A 20 6.92 -5.16 0.03
N PHE A 21 7.32 -5.75 1.14
CA PHE A 21 6.88 -7.09 1.51
C PHE A 21 5.70 -6.98 2.46
N TRP A 22 4.57 -7.58 2.07
CA TRP A 22 3.35 -7.57 2.86
C TRP A 22 3.01 -8.99 3.30
N GLU A 23 2.73 -9.18 4.58
CA GLU A 23 2.21 -10.45 5.08
C GLU A 23 0.70 -10.50 4.89
N LEU A 24 0.20 -11.58 4.29
CA LEU A 24 -1.24 -11.72 4.09
C LEU A 24 -1.96 -11.70 5.45
N PRO A 25 -3.16 -11.09 5.55
CA PRO A 25 -3.92 -11.04 6.80
C PRO A 25 -4.30 -12.44 7.32
N ASP A 26 -4.31 -13.44 6.44
CA ASP A 26 -4.53 -14.85 6.76
C ASP A 26 -3.29 -15.53 7.38
N GLY A 27 -2.16 -14.83 7.53
CA GLY A 27 -0.89 -15.34 8.07
C GLY A 27 -0.23 -16.44 7.23
N SER A 28 -0.79 -16.74 6.06
CA SER A 28 -0.40 -17.91 5.26
C SER A 28 0.97 -17.74 4.58
N ARG A 29 1.26 -16.54 4.08
CA ARG A 29 2.50 -16.22 3.34
C ARG A 29 2.72 -14.71 3.25
N ALA A 30 3.96 -14.31 2.96
CA ALA A 30 4.29 -12.97 2.54
C ALA A 30 4.29 -12.84 1.00
N ILE A 31 3.87 -11.68 0.51
CA ILE A 31 3.88 -11.29 -0.90
C ILE A 31 4.77 -10.07 -1.09
N GLU A 32 5.37 -9.93 -2.25
CA GLU A 32 6.10 -8.73 -2.66
C GLU A 32 5.19 -7.85 -3.51
N ILE A 33 4.97 -6.60 -3.08
CA ILE A 33 4.21 -5.58 -3.79
C ILE A 33 5.18 -4.59 -4.40
N SER A 34 5.49 -4.78 -5.69
CA SER A 34 6.39 -3.91 -6.44
C SER A 34 5.68 -2.63 -6.89
N ALA A 35 6.48 -1.61 -7.20
CA ALA A 35 5.98 -0.30 -7.65
C ALA A 35 5.05 0.40 -6.64
N THR A 36 5.24 0.18 -5.34
CA THR A 36 4.43 0.80 -4.30
C THR A 36 4.86 2.24 -4.07
N PRO A 37 3.93 3.22 -4.10
CA PRO A 37 4.24 4.62 -3.82
C PRO A 37 4.83 4.79 -2.41
N THR A 38 6.08 5.23 -2.40
CA THR A 38 6.94 5.29 -1.22
C THR A 38 7.56 6.68 -1.11
N TYR A 39 7.72 7.16 0.11
CA TYR A 39 8.32 8.46 0.41
C TYR A 39 9.73 8.21 0.90
N CYS A 40 10.69 8.88 0.28
CA CYS A 40 12.09 8.83 0.66
C CYS A 40 12.52 10.23 1.08
N CYS A 41 12.76 10.42 2.37
CA CYS A 41 13.31 11.66 2.88
C CYS A 41 14.83 11.66 2.68
N ARG A 42 15.38 12.65 1.98
CA ARG A 42 16.84 12.76 1.81
C ARG A 42 17.57 13.35 3.01
N ASP A 43 16.83 13.88 3.97
CA ASP A 43 17.40 14.55 5.15
C ASP A 43 17.73 13.54 6.25
N CYS A 44 16.82 12.61 6.53
CA CYS A 44 17.00 11.52 7.50
C CYS A 44 17.18 10.14 6.83
N GLU A 45 17.22 10.11 5.49
CA GLU A 45 17.30 8.88 4.69
C GLU A 45 16.17 7.87 4.98
N MET A 46 15.08 8.34 5.60
CA MET A 46 13.96 7.50 5.99
C MET A 46 13.08 7.20 4.78
N ILE A 47 12.86 5.91 4.55
CA ILE A 47 11.99 5.40 3.50
C ILE A 47 10.74 4.86 4.16
N TYR A 48 9.58 5.41 3.81
CA TYR A 48 8.30 5.04 4.41
C TYR A 48 7.16 5.18 3.41
N GLN A 49 6.13 4.34 3.53
CA GLN A 49 4.92 4.47 2.73
C GLN A 49 3.94 5.40 3.43
N SER A 50 3.14 6.13 2.65
CA SER A 50 2.10 6.97 3.22
C SER A 50 1.03 6.12 3.91
N LYS A 51 0.52 6.61 5.04
CA LYS A 51 -0.64 6.02 5.75
C LYS A 51 -1.82 5.65 4.83
N PRO A 52 -2.27 6.50 3.88
CA PRO A 52 -3.33 6.11 2.96
C PRO A 52 -2.96 4.89 2.10
N ILE A 53 -1.72 4.80 1.60
CA ILE A 53 -1.25 3.67 0.78
C ILE A 53 -1.23 2.38 1.58
N ILE A 54 -0.64 2.41 2.79
CA ILE A 54 -0.63 1.26 3.71
C ILE A 54 -2.07 0.79 3.95
N LYS A 55 -2.96 1.72 4.30
CA LYS A 55 -4.37 1.42 4.59
C LYS A 55 -5.09 0.87 3.36
N GLU A 56 -4.80 1.39 2.16
CA GLU A 56 -5.35 0.88 0.91
C GLU A 56 -4.90 -0.55 0.63
N ILE A 57 -3.60 -0.85 0.79
CA ILE A 57 -3.05 -2.20 0.61
C ILE A 57 -3.71 -3.17 1.60
N GLU A 58 -3.72 -2.85 2.90
CA GLU A 58 -4.35 -3.68 3.92
C GLU A 58 -5.82 -3.95 3.64
N ASN A 59 -6.60 -2.88 3.37
CA ASN A 59 -8.01 -3.04 3.04
C ASN A 59 -8.19 -3.88 1.77
N HIS A 60 -7.37 -3.64 0.74
CA HIS A 60 -7.50 -4.37 -0.49
C HIS A 60 -7.23 -5.85 -0.27
N LEU A 61 -6.12 -6.21 0.39
CA LEU A 61 -5.78 -7.59 0.75
C LEU A 61 -6.87 -8.27 1.59
N TYR A 62 -7.49 -7.53 2.51
CA TYR A 62 -8.59 -8.06 3.31
C TYR A 62 -9.87 -8.30 2.49
N LEU A 63 -10.05 -7.58 1.39
CA LEU A 63 -11.25 -7.61 0.56
C LEU A 63 -11.14 -8.50 -0.67
N ILE A 64 -9.95 -9.00 -1.02
CA ILE A 64 -9.73 -9.87 -2.18
C ILE A 64 -9.40 -11.30 -1.76
N ASP A 65 -9.54 -12.21 -2.72
CA ASP A 65 -9.04 -13.57 -2.52
C ASP A 65 -7.51 -13.57 -2.64
N CYS A 66 -6.83 -13.60 -1.50
CA CYS A 66 -5.36 -13.61 -1.45
C CYS A 66 -4.72 -14.85 -2.10
N LYS A 67 -5.50 -15.88 -2.49
CA LYS A 67 -4.99 -17.03 -3.24
C LYS A 67 -4.73 -16.67 -4.70
N GLN A 68 -5.42 -15.67 -5.23
CA GLN A 68 -5.19 -15.15 -6.60
C GLN A 68 -3.90 -14.35 -6.71
N ILE A 69 -3.38 -13.86 -5.58
CA ILE A 69 -2.12 -13.10 -5.53
C ILE A 69 -0.94 -14.09 -5.64
N GLY A 70 0.00 -13.80 -6.53
CA GLY A 70 1.26 -14.54 -6.66
C GLY A 70 2.23 -14.27 -5.51
N LYS A 71 3.49 -14.71 -5.67
CA LYS A 71 4.59 -14.30 -4.77
C LYS A 71 4.98 -12.84 -4.94
N VAL A 72 4.84 -12.31 -6.16
CA VAL A 72 5.17 -10.94 -6.55
C VAL A 72 3.98 -10.39 -7.32
N ILE A 73 3.57 -9.17 -6.99
CA ILE A 73 2.48 -8.44 -7.65
C ILE A 73 2.81 -6.95 -7.68
N SER A 74 2.40 -6.21 -8.70
CA SER A 74 2.56 -4.75 -8.69
C SER A 74 1.43 -4.08 -7.92
N PHE A 75 1.67 -2.93 -7.30
CA PHE A 75 0.63 -2.15 -6.60
C PHE A 75 -0.61 -1.90 -7.49
N GLU A 76 -0.41 -1.54 -8.76
CA GLU A 76 -1.49 -1.37 -9.73
C GLU A 76 -2.25 -2.67 -10.04
N GLU A 77 -1.54 -3.79 -10.15
CA GLU A 77 -2.14 -5.11 -10.39
C GLU A 77 -2.97 -5.54 -9.19
N LEU A 78 -2.43 -5.37 -7.97
CA LEU A 78 -3.13 -5.63 -6.72
C LEU A 78 -4.43 -4.83 -6.69
N MET A 79 -4.38 -3.52 -6.96
CA MET A 79 -5.57 -2.67 -6.96
C MET A 79 -6.60 -3.00 -8.05
N LYS A 80 -6.17 -3.61 -9.16
CA LYS A 80 -7.06 -4.10 -10.23
C LYS A 80 -7.83 -5.35 -9.83
N ILE A 81 -7.40 -6.09 -8.81
CA ILE A 81 -8.10 -7.30 -8.38
C ILE A 81 -9.51 -6.93 -7.90
N PRO A 82 -10.55 -7.59 -8.43
CA PRO A 82 -11.92 -7.31 -8.02
C PRO A 82 -12.10 -7.72 -6.55
N ARG A 83 -12.52 -6.75 -5.73
CA ARG A 83 -12.89 -6.96 -4.33
C ARG A 83 -14.06 -7.94 -4.26
N LEU A 84 -13.96 -8.96 -3.40
CA LEU A 84 -14.97 -10.00 -3.17
C LEU A 84 -16.25 -9.49 -2.50
N LEU A 85 -16.35 -8.20 -2.20
CA LEU A 85 -17.56 -7.58 -1.69
C LEU A 85 -18.74 -7.84 -2.63
N LYS A 86 -19.75 -8.57 -2.15
CA LYS A 86 -21.09 -8.46 -2.72
C LYS A 86 -21.46 -6.98 -2.69
N LYS A 87 -21.89 -6.44 -3.84
CA LYS A 87 -22.31 -5.05 -4.16
C LYS A 87 -23.13 -4.25 -3.12
N ASN A 88 -23.48 -4.79 -1.96
CA ASN A 88 -24.46 -4.22 -1.00
C ASN A 88 -23.88 -3.74 0.35
N TYR A 89 -22.56 -3.70 0.58
CA TYR A 89 -22.01 -3.31 1.89
C TYR A 89 -21.30 -1.94 1.94
N PHE A 90 -21.10 -1.27 0.81
CA PHE A 90 -20.49 0.06 0.75
C PHE A 90 -21.48 1.08 0.15
N ASP A 91 -22.65 1.24 0.77
CA ASP A 91 -23.45 2.44 0.58
C ASP A 91 -22.99 3.46 1.62
N PHE A 92 -22.07 4.34 1.21
CA PHE A 92 -21.82 5.59 1.92
C PHE A 92 -22.77 6.65 1.33
N SER A 93 -24.09 6.46 1.47
CA SER A 93 -24.99 7.62 1.40
C SER A 93 -24.67 8.53 2.60
N SER A 94 -24.15 9.72 2.30
CA SER A 94 -24.26 10.91 3.13
C SER A 94 -24.61 12.07 2.21
#